data_AF-A0A9D1Z4S8-F1
#
_entry.id   AF-A0A9D1Z4S8-F1
#
_cell.length_a   1.000
_cell.length_b   1.000
_cell.length_c   1.000
_cell.angle_alpha   90.00
_cell.angle_beta   90.00
_cell.angle_gamma   90.00
#
_symmetry.space_group_name_H-M   'P 1'
#
loop_
_entity.id
_entity.type
_entity.pdbx_description
1 polymer ?
#
loop_
_entity_poly.entity_id
_entity_poly.type
_entity_poly.pdbx_seq_one_letter_code
_entity_poly.pdbx_strand_id
1 'polypeptide(L)'
;MTEAQAAFLHELEHHHYLPLARFLMESTVEDDFSSVSMAPVYLRDPEETMEQVKETGELLLDLERRGWITLDYDYPLEGYPYAEYRQSALYDYFCRTVEEAKGRPGFLGDTPVLELGSIALVE
;
A
#
# COMPACT_ATOMS: atom_id res chain seq x y z
N MET A 1 -4.39 23.05 -0.05
CA MET A 1 -4.36 22.04 -1.10
C MET A 1 -3.16 22.33 -1.99
N THR A 2 -2.25 21.38 -2.14
CA THR A 2 -1.08 21.51 -3.03
C THR A 2 -1.47 21.19 -4.48
N GLU A 3 -0.62 21.54 -5.45
CA GLU A 3 -0.85 21.18 -6.86
C GLU A 3 -0.89 19.65 -7.05
N ALA A 4 -0.02 18.91 -6.35
CA ALA A 4 -0.01 17.45 -6.38
C ALA A 4 -1.31 16.85 -5.82
N GLN A 5 -1.86 17.42 -4.74
CA GLN A 5 -3.14 17.00 -4.19
C GLN A 5 -4.31 17.26 -5.16
N ALA A 6 -4.34 18.42 -5.78
CA ALA A 6 -5.36 18.76 -6.77
C ALA A 6 -5.28 17.84 -8.00
N ALA A 7 -4.07 17.53 -8.47
CA ALA A 7 -3.85 16.61 -9.58
C ALA A 7 -4.32 15.18 -9.23
N PHE A 8 -4.01 14.69 -8.03
CA PHE A 8 -4.46 13.38 -7.58
C PHE A 8 -5.99 13.29 -7.47
N LEU A 9 -6.64 14.29 -6.87
CA LEU A 9 -8.10 14.32 -6.78
C LEU A 9 -8.75 14.35 -8.17
N HIS A 10 -8.16 15.10 -9.11
CA HIS A 10 -8.63 15.13 -10.49
C HIS A 10 -8.51 13.76 -11.18
N GLU A 11 -7.41 13.03 -10.97
CA GLU A 11 -7.27 11.66 -11.45
C GLU A 11 -8.35 10.74 -10.86
N LEU A 12 -8.56 10.83 -9.55
CA LEU A 12 -9.55 10.02 -8.85
C LEU A 12 -11.00 10.33 -9.30
N GLU A 13 -11.32 11.59 -9.60
CA GLU A 13 -12.61 11.98 -10.18
C GLU A 13 -12.88 11.30 -11.53
N HIS A 14 -11.84 11.06 -12.34
CA HIS A 14 -11.98 10.40 -13.65
C HIS A 14 -12.12 8.88 -13.53
N HIS A 15 -11.44 8.27 -12.56
CA HIS A 15 -11.40 6.82 -12.40
C HIS A 15 -12.44 6.28 -11.41
N HIS A 16 -13.07 7.15 -10.63
CA HIS A 16 -13.96 6.87 -9.48
C HIS A 16 -13.29 6.13 -8.32
N TYR A 17 -12.46 5.14 -8.63
CA TYR A 17 -11.66 4.40 -7.67
C TYR A 17 -10.26 4.16 -8.22
N LEU A 18 -9.26 4.18 -7.33
CA LEU A 18 -7.87 3.85 -7.66
C LEU A 18 -7.39 2.67 -6.81
N PRO A 19 -6.45 1.84 -7.31
CA PRO A 19 -5.92 0.72 -6.54
C PRO A 19 -5.10 1.22 -5.36
N LEU A 20 -5.04 0.45 -4.28
CA LEU A 20 -4.19 0.67 -3.12
C LEU A 20 -3.65 -0.66 -2.61
N ALA A 21 -2.52 -0.63 -1.92
CA ALA A 21 -2.07 -1.77 -1.13
C ALA A 21 -1.42 -1.33 0.18
N ARG A 22 -1.21 -2.29 1.08
CA ARG A 22 -0.25 -2.18 2.18
C ARG A 22 0.60 -3.44 2.28
N PHE A 23 1.82 -3.27 2.76
CA PHE A 23 2.75 -4.36 3.01
C PHE A 23 2.74 -4.66 4.49
N LEU A 24 2.44 -5.90 4.84
CA LEU A 24 2.36 -6.37 6.21
C LEU A 24 3.09 -7.70 6.37
N MET A 25 3.55 -7.94 7.60
CA MET A 25 4.15 -9.21 7.98
C MET A 25 3.21 -9.92 8.95
N GLU A 26 2.93 -11.18 8.68
CA GLU A 26 2.19 -12.08 9.56
C GLU A 26 3.13 -13.13 10.15
N SER A 27 2.67 -13.82 11.18
CA SER A 27 3.39 -14.92 11.81
C SER A 27 2.75 -16.27 11.49
N THR A 28 3.54 -17.25 11.09
CA THR A 28 3.07 -18.65 11.02
C THR A 28 2.90 -19.31 12.39
N VAL A 29 3.35 -18.68 13.49
CA VAL A 29 3.30 -19.24 14.85
C VAL A 29 2.36 -18.50 15.80
N GLU A 30 2.05 -17.23 15.54
CA GLU A 30 1.13 -16.40 16.32
C GLU A 30 0.04 -15.85 15.41
N ASP A 31 -1.14 -16.46 15.42
CA ASP A 31 -2.26 -16.13 14.52
C ASP A 31 -2.74 -14.67 14.63
N ASP A 32 -2.57 -14.04 15.81
CA ASP A 32 -2.98 -12.65 16.06
C ASP A 32 -1.86 -11.63 15.72
N PHE A 33 -0.69 -12.09 15.25
CA PHE A 33 0.42 -11.21 14.92
C PHE A 33 0.30 -10.67 13.49
N SER A 34 0.12 -9.36 13.37
CA SER A 34 0.25 -8.62 12.12
C SER A 34 0.96 -7.29 12.38
N SER A 35 1.94 -6.96 11.54
CA SER A 35 2.66 -5.69 11.61
C SER A 35 2.76 -5.03 10.25
N VAL A 36 2.25 -3.80 10.14
CA VAL A 36 2.34 -3.00 8.92
C VAL A 36 3.77 -2.51 8.74
N SER A 37 4.35 -2.80 7.58
CA SER A 37 5.69 -2.35 7.19
C SER A 37 5.64 -1.09 6.33
N MET A 38 4.64 -1.00 5.45
CA MET A 38 4.46 0.15 4.57
C MET A 38 2.99 0.33 4.21
N ALA A 39 2.46 1.52 4.49
CA ALA A 39 1.10 1.93 4.11
C ALA A 39 1.02 3.47 4.10
N PRO A 40 0.25 4.08 3.19
CA PRO A 40 -0.35 3.47 2.00
C PRO A 40 0.69 3.22 0.89
N VAL A 41 0.47 2.20 0.06
CA VAL A 41 1.24 1.94 -1.17
C VAL A 41 0.34 2.16 -2.37
N TYR A 42 0.62 3.21 -3.13
CA TYR A 42 0.01 3.47 -4.45
C TYR A 42 1.12 3.40 -5.50
N LEU A 43 0.93 2.57 -6.51
CA LEU A 43 1.89 2.37 -7.61
C LEU A 43 1.24 2.68 -8.94
N ARG A 44 1.92 3.52 -9.73
CA ARG A 44 1.65 3.80 -11.15
C ARG A 44 2.57 2.98 -12.05
N ASP A 45 3.76 2.66 -11.56
CA ASP A 45 4.76 1.87 -12.27
C ASP A 45 5.43 0.88 -11.30
N PRO A 46 5.68 -0.38 -11.71
CA PRO A 46 6.34 -1.39 -10.85
C PRO A 46 7.79 -1.02 -10.45
N GLU A 47 8.42 -0.08 -11.15
CA GLU A 47 9.79 0.40 -10.86
C GLU A 47 9.82 1.63 -9.94
N GLU A 48 8.67 2.10 -9.42
CA GLU A 48 8.66 3.22 -8.47
C GLU A 48 9.48 2.89 -7.20
N THR A 49 10.32 3.83 -6.78
CA THR A 49 11.21 3.64 -5.64
C THR A 49 10.46 3.79 -4.32
N MET A 50 11.06 3.28 -3.24
CA MET A 50 10.52 3.42 -1.89
C MET A 50 10.27 4.88 -1.50
N GLU A 51 11.18 5.79 -1.88
CA GLU A 51 11.04 7.23 -1.62
C GLU A 51 9.82 7.81 -2.34
N GLN A 52 9.62 7.50 -3.62
CA GLN A 52 8.47 7.98 -4.39
C GLN A 52 7.14 7.48 -3.81
N VAL A 53 7.10 6.21 -3.40
CA VAL A 53 5.92 5.63 -2.74
C VAL A 53 5.67 6.28 -1.37
N LYS A 54 6.71 6.61 -0.61
CA LYS A 54 6.57 7.33 0.67
C LYS A 54 6.03 8.74 0.47
N GLU A 55 6.57 9.50 -0.48
CA GLU A 55 6.08 10.85 -0.79
C GLU A 55 4.61 10.83 -1.22
N THR A 56 4.25 9.88 -2.08
CA THR A 56 2.87 9.68 -2.51
C THR A 56 1.99 9.24 -1.33
N GLY A 57 2.50 8.37 -0.46
CA GLY A 57 1.76 7.90 0.70
C GLY A 57 1.48 9.01 1.72
N GLU A 58 2.43 9.92 1.96
CA GLU A 58 2.23 11.11 2.79
C GLU A 58 1.15 12.03 2.22
N LEU A 59 1.11 12.19 0.89
CA LEU A 59 0.06 12.93 0.20
C LEU A 59 -1.31 12.29 0.44
N LEU A 60 -1.43 10.97 0.25
CA LEU A 60 -2.68 10.23 0.47
C LEU A 60 -3.18 10.35 1.91
N LEU A 61 -2.28 10.20 2.88
CA LEU A 61 -2.60 10.34 4.30
C LEU A 61 -3.05 11.77 4.67
N ASP A 62 -2.49 12.81 4.04
CA ASP A 62 -2.97 14.18 4.24
C ASP A 62 -4.36 14.39 3.61
N LEU A 63 -4.63 13.82 2.42
CA LEU A 63 -5.94 13.87 1.78
C LEU A 63 -7.02 13.16 2.62
N GLU A 64 -6.72 11.95 3.11
CA GLU A 64 -7.61 11.17 3.97
C GLU A 64 -7.89 11.91 5.29
N ARG A 65 -6.85 12.45 5.93
CA ARG A 65 -6.99 13.22 7.18
C ARG A 65 -7.86 14.47 7.02
N ARG A 66 -7.89 15.05 5.82
CA ARG A 66 -8.76 16.19 5.47
C ARG A 66 -10.18 15.77 5.12
N GLY A 67 -10.46 14.47 5.02
CA GLY A 67 -11.76 13.93 4.66
C GLY A 67 -12.08 14.09 3.18
N TRP A 68 -11.09 14.06 2.30
CA TRP A 68 -11.31 14.17 0.85
C TRP A 68 -11.32 12.81 0.13
N ILE A 69 -10.60 11.84 0.68
CA ILE A 69 -10.58 10.47 0.17
C ILE A 69 -10.73 9.47 1.31
N THR A 70 -11.09 8.23 0.98
CA THR A 70 -11.02 7.07 1.87
C THR A 70 -9.92 6.13 1.37
N LEU A 71 -9.12 5.59 2.29
CA LEU A 71 -8.17 4.51 2.01
C LEU A 71 -8.72 3.22 2.63
N ASP A 72 -9.28 2.34 1.80
CA ASP A 72 -9.97 1.14 2.26
C ASP A 72 -9.16 -0.11 1.90
N TYR A 73 -8.83 -0.95 2.87
CA TYR A 73 -8.07 -2.19 2.67
C TYR A 73 -8.94 -3.46 2.76
N ASP A 74 -10.24 -3.32 3.05
CA ASP A 74 -11.20 -4.42 3.08
C ASP A 74 -11.81 -4.65 1.68
N TYR A 75 -11.80 -3.62 0.83
CA TYR A 75 -12.40 -3.63 -0.51
C TYR A 75 -11.36 -3.38 -1.62
N PRO A 76 -10.71 -4.43 -2.16
CA PRO A 76 -9.95 -4.32 -3.39
C PRO A 76 -10.86 -4.06 -4.59
N LEU A 77 -10.32 -3.41 -5.62
CA LEU A 77 -11.02 -3.12 -6.86
C LEU A 77 -11.41 -4.41 -7.60
N GLU A 78 -12.71 -4.56 -7.86
CA GLU A 78 -13.23 -5.70 -8.60
C GLU A 78 -12.70 -5.71 -10.04
N GLY A 79 -12.15 -6.86 -10.47
CA GLY A 79 -11.62 -7.03 -11.82
C GLY A 79 -10.27 -6.35 -12.09
N TYR A 80 -9.69 -5.66 -11.10
CA TYR A 80 -8.34 -5.09 -11.22
C TYR A 80 -7.28 -6.11 -10.79
N PRO A 81 -6.24 -6.38 -11.60
CA PRO A 81 -5.31 -7.46 -11.33
C PRO A 81 -4.26 -7.12 -10.26
N TYR A 82 -3.97 -5.85 -9.97
CA TYR A 82 -2.85 -5.42 -9.10
C TYR A 82 -1.50 -6.05 -9.51
N ALA A 83 -1.25 -6.14 -10.82
CA ALA A 83 -0.07 -6.83 -11.35
C ALA A 83 1.21 -6.05 -11.01
N GLU A 84 1.15 -4.73 -11.17
CA GLU A 84 2.20 -3.76 -10.84
C GLU A 84 2.61 -3.82 -9.37
N TYR A 85 1.68 -4.10 -8.44
CA TYR A 85 2.02 -4.31 -7.03
C TYR A 85 2.78 -5.61 -6.80
N ARG A 86 2.27 -6.73 -7.33
CA ARG A 86 2.88 -8.06 -7.14
C ARG A 86 4.23 -8.21 -7.83
N GLN A 87 4.45 -7.46 -8.90
CA GLN A 87 5.66 -7.50 -9.71
C GLN A 87 6.59 -6.31 -9.42
N SER A 88 6.24 -5.45 -8.45
CA SER A 88 7.06 -4.28 -8.15
C SER A 88 8.40 -4.67 -7.53
N ALA A 89 9.43 -3.93 -7.91
CA ALA A 89 10.75 -4.04 -7.29
C ALA A 89 10.68 -3.81 -5.76
N LEU A 90 9.72 -2.96 -5.33
CA LEU A 90 9.48 -2.66 -3.93
C LEU A 90 8.86 -3.84 -3.16
N TYR A 91 7.91 -4.56 -3.75
CA TYR A 91 7.34 -5.76 -3.13
C TYR A 91 8.36 -6.92 -3.09
N ASP A 92 9.16 -7.08 -4.15
CA ASP A 92 10.26 -8.05 -4.16
C ASP A 92 11.33 -7.74 -3.10
N TYR A 93 11.63 -6.45 -2.88
CA TYR A 93 12.50 -6.00 -1.80
C TYR A 93 11.90 -6.31 -0.42
N PHE A 94 10.61 -6.06 -0.23
CA PHE A 94 9.90 -6.37 1.00
C PHE A 94 9.94 -7.88 1.32
N CYS A 95 9.60 -8.73 0.35
CA CYS A 95 9.64 -10.18 0.52
C CYS A 95 11.02 -10.69 0.95
N ARG A 96 12.09 -10.21 0.31
CA ARG A 96 13.47 -10.56 0.69
C ARG A 96 13.82 -10.10 2.11
N THR A 97 13.37 -8.92 2.49
CA THR A 97 13.62 -8.36 3.84
C THR A 97 12.95 -9.22 4.93
N VAL A 98 11.72 -9.69 4.69
CA VAL A 98 11.00 -10.58 5.61
C VAL A 98 11.71 -11.93 5.72
N GLU A 99 12.12 -12.52 4.59
CA GLU A 99 12.85 -13.79 4.56
C GLU A 99 14.19 -13.70 5.32
N GLU A 100 14.93 -12.61 5.14
CA GLU A 100 16.18 -12.37 5.88
C GLU A 100 15.93 -12.19 7.40
N ALA A 101 14.81 -11.57 7.77
CA ALA A 101 14.48 -11.30 9.15
C ALA A 101 13.96 -12.54 9.90
N LYS A 102 13.32 -13.49 9.20
CA LYS A 102 12.87 -14.79 9.73
C LYS A 102 13.98 -15.58 10.46
N GLY A 103 15.22 -15.44 10.02
CA GLY A 103 16.37 -16.09 10.66
C GLY A 103 16.84 -15.46 11.98
N ARG A 104 16.28 -14.30 12.38
CA ARG A 104 16.72 -13.54 13.57
C ARG A 104 16.01 -14.02 14.82
N PRO A 105 16.73 -14.31 15.93
CA PRO A 105 16.11 -14.69 17.19
C PRO A 105 15.09 -13.63 17.67
N GLY A 106 13.87 -14.07 17.96
CA GLY A 106 12.79 -13.22 18.49
C GLY A 106 12.02 -12.43 17.44
N PHE A 107 12.26 -12.63 16.14
CA PHE A 107 11.44 -12.04 15.09
C PHE A 107 10.21 -12.91 14.80
N LEU A 108 9.01 -12.33 14.89
CA LEU A 108 7.74 -13.06 14.78
C LEU A 108 7.14 -13.03 13.37
N GLY A 109 7.36 -11.95 12.62
CA GLY A 109 6.74 -11.74 11.30
C GLY A 109 7.49 -12.43 10.18
N ASP A 110 7.17 -13.68 9.89
CA ASP A 110 7.93 -14.51 8.95
C ASP A 110 7.26 -14.69 7.58
N THR A 111 6.07 -14.09 7.39
CA THR A 111 5.27 -14.21 6.17
C THR A 111 4.99 -12.83 5.59
N PRO A 112 5.52 -12.49 4.40
CA PRO A 112 5.18 -11.24 3.74
C PRO A 112 3.78 -11.34 3.14
N VAL A 113 2.97 -10.30 3.34
CA VAL A 113 1.61 -10.21 2.83
C VAL A 113 1.42 -8.89 2.12
N LEU A 114 0.85 -8.98 0.91
CA LEU A 114 0.34 -7.86 0.14
C LEU A 114 -1.17 -7.81 0.32
N GLU A 115 -1.64 -6.89 1.16
CA GLU A 115 -3.07 -6.66 1.31
C GLU A 115 -3.50 -5.55 0.35
N LEU A 116 -4.60 -5.79 -0.35
CA LEU A 116 -5.07 -4.97 -1.46
C LEU A 116 -6.30 -4.18 -1.04
N GLY A 117 -6.38 -2.97 -1.54
CA GLY A 117 -7.41 -2.03 -1.18
C GLY A 117 -7.77 -1.09 -2.33
N SER A 118 -8.59 -0.12 -2.03
CA SER A 118 -9.02 0.90 -2.97
C SER A 118 -8.99 2.30 -2.33
N ILE A 119 -8.88 3.28 -3.21
CA ILE A 119 -8.99 4.71 -2.90
C ILE A 119 -10.27 5.19 -3.54
N ALA A 120 -11.09 5.93 -2.80
CA ALA A 120 -12.31 6.57 -3.31
C ALA A 120 -12.40 8.01 -2.79
N LEU A 121 -13.18 8.86 -3.47
CA LEU A 121 -13.56 10.16 -2.92
C LEU A 121 -14.53 9.96 -1.75
N VAL A 122 -14.44 10.83 -0.75
CA VAL A 122 -15.47 10.91 0.30
C VAL A 122 -16.74 11.52 -0.30
N GLU A 123 -17.89 10.89 -0.05
CA GLU A 123 -19.23 11.39 -0.44
C GLU A 123 -19.73 12.54 0.45
#